data_AF-A0A1M6GNX8-F1
#
_entry.id   AF-A0A1M6GNX8-F1
#
_cell.length_a   1.000
_cell.length_b   1.000
_cell.length_c   1.000
_cell.angle_alpha   90.00
_cell.angle_beta   90.00
_cell.angle_gamma   90.00
#
_symmetry.space_group_name_H-M   'P 1'
#
loop_
_entity.id
_entity.type
_entity.pdbx_description
1 polymer ?
#
loop_
_entity_poly.entity_id
_entity_poly.type
_entity_poly.pdbx_seq_one_letter_code
_entity_poly.pdbx_strand_id
1 'polypeptide(L)' 'MKDIKNCAGKLVCRVDPNTQLVEIVHKGIVTTVRFLPENQIEVISSEYKKTA' A
#
# COMPACT_ATOMS: atom_id res chain seq x y z
N MET A 1 -5.56 5.66 -6.35
CA MET A 1 -4.18 5.32 -5.92
C MET A 1 -3.21 6.35 -6.50
N LYS A 2 -2.31 6.88 -5.67
CA LYS A 2 -1.22 7.80 -6.03
C LYS A 2 0.11 7.11 -5.73
N ASP A 3 1.01 7.09 -6.71
CA ASP A 3 2.34 6.52 -6.54
C ASP A 3 3.22 7.42 -5.65
N ILE A 4 3.87 6.82 -4.66
CA ILE A 4 4.90 7.46 -3.84
C ILE A 4 6.26 6.89 -4.23
N LYS A 5 7.16 7.77 -4.65
CA LYS A 5 8.52 7.43 -5.07
C LYS A 5 9.52 7.98 -4.07
N ASN A 6 10.63 7.26 -3.88
CA ASN A 6 11.75 7.79 -3.10
C ASN A 6 12.53 8.88 -3.88
N CYS A 7 13.56 9.46 -3.27
CA CYS A 7 14.41 10.47 -3.89
C CYS A 7 15.15 10.00 -5.16
N ALA A 8 15.28 8.69 -5.36
CA ALA A 8 15.85 8.10 -6.57
C ALA A 8 14.79 7.79 -7.65
N GLY A 9 13.53 8.22 -7.46
CA GLY A 9 12.44 8.00 -8.40
C GLY A 9 11.90 6.57 -8.42
N LYS A 10 12.32 5.69 -7.51
CA LYS A 10 11.83 4.31 -7.40
C LYS A 10 10.51 4.27 -6.64
N LEU A 11 9.54 3.49 -7.13
CA LEU A 11 8.26 3.28 -6.45
C LEU A 11 8.49 2.61 -5.09
N VAL A 12 7.93 3.19 -4.02
CA VAL A 12 7.97 2.66 -2.66
C VAL A 12 6.62 2.06 -2.28
N CYS A 13 5.55 2.82 -2.48
CA CYS A 13 4.20 2.42 -2.18
C CYS A 13 3.20 3.20 -3.04
N ARG A 14 1.94 2.80 -2.98
CA ARG A 14 0.81 3.58 -3.49
C ARG A 14 -0.10 3.96 -2.35
N VAL A 15 -0.70 5.14 -2.42
CA VAL A 15 -1.64 5.61 -1.41
C VAL A 15 -2.99 5.90 -2.01
N ASP A 16 -4.06 5.56 -1.32
CA ASP A 16 -5.40 6.03 -1.62
C ASP A 16 -5.86 7.00 -0.52
N PRO A 17 -5.83 8.32 -0.77
CA PRO A 17 -6.23 9.32 0.23
C PRO A 17 -7.69 9.20 0.63
N ASN A 18 -8.56 8.70 -0.24
CA ASN A 18 -9.99 8.61 0.03
C ASN A 18 -10.31 7.51 1.06
N THR A 19 -9.52 6.44 1.06
CA THR A 19 -9.69 5.29 1.96
C THR A 19 -8.60 5.20 3.02
N GLN A 20 -7.74 6.21 3.12
CA GLN A 20 -6.57 6.28 4.01
C GLN A 20 -5.72 5.00 3.98
N LEU A 21 -5.51 4.46 2.78
CA LEU A 21 -4.88 3.17 2.57
C LEU A 21 -3.50 3.33 1.90
N VAL A 22 -2.52 2.59 2.40
CA VAL A 22 -1.17 2.49 1.84
C VAL A 22 -0.97 1.05 1.34
N GLU A 23 -0.69 0.89 0.06
CA GLU A 23 -0.35 -0.37 -0.58
C GLU A 23 1.17 -0.44 -0.76
N ILE A 24 1.79 -1.48 -0.21
CA ILE A 24 3.21 -1.79 -0.34
C ILE A 24 3.32 -3.11 -1.10
N VAL A 25 4.00 -3.08 -2.25
CA VAL A 25 4.31 -4.29 -3.01
C VAL A 25 5.79 -4.58 -2.87
N HIS A 26 6.14 -5.68 -2.20
CA HIS A 26 7.52 -6.08 -2.02
C HIS A 26 7.68 -7.58 -2.25
N LYS A 27 8.58 -7.97 -3.17
CA LYS A 27 8.89 -9.38 -3.50
C LYS A 27 7.64 -10.24 -3.78
N GLY A 28 6.66 -9.68 -4.51
CA GLY A 28 5.44 -10.40 -4.86
C GLY A 28 4.43 -10.54 -3.72
N ILE A 29 4.62 -9.83 -2.61
CA ILE A 29 3.65 -9.72 -1.52
C ILE A 29 3.04 -8.32 -1.58
N VAL A 30 1.72 -8.24 -1.43
CA VAL A 30 1.00 -6.99 -1.19
C VAL A 30 0.66 -6.89 0.27
N THR A 31 1.09 -5.80 0.89
CA THR A 31 0.64 -5.41 2.22
C THR A 31 -0.14 -4.12 2.11
N THR A 32 -1.38 -4.12 2.60
CA THR A 32 -2.19 -2.91 2.74
C THR A 32 -2.23 -2.49 4.19
N VAL A 33 -1.93 -1.23 4.44
CA VAL A 33 -2.06 -0.58 5.75
C VAL A 33 -3.15 0.48 5.62
N ARG A 34 -4.28 0.29 6.32
CA ARG A 34 -5.37 1.27 6.35
C ARG A 34 -5.38 1.96 7.71
N PHE A 35 -5.36 3.29 7.69
CA PHE A 35 -5.57 4.10 8.87
C PHE A 35 -7.09 4.26 9.07
N LEU A 36 -7.56 3.90 10.26
CA LEU A 36 -8.96 3.99 10.65
C LEU A 36 -9.14 5.09 11.70
N PRO A 37 -10.38 5.53 11.97
CA PRO A 37 -10.67 6.40 13.11
C PRO A 37 -10.16 5.82 14.44
N GLU A 38 -10.10 6.67 15.47
CA GLU A 38 -9.73 6.27 16.83
C GLU A 38 -8.32 5.68 16.97
N ASN A 39 -7.37 6.13 16.14
CA ASN A 39 -5.99 5.67 16.12
C ASN A 39 -5.84 4.16 15.85
N GLN A 40 -6.82 3.54 15.19
CA GLN A 40 -6.74 2.15 14.78
C GLN A 40 -6.03 1.99 13.43
N ILE A 41 -5.35 0.86 13.27
CA ILE A 41 -4.63 0.51 12.04
C ILE A 41 -5.00 -0.92 11.66
N GLU A 42 -5.50 -1.09 10.44
CA GLU A 42 -5.76 -2.40 9.84
C GLU A 42 -4.59 -2.76 8.91
N VAL A 43 -4.05 -3.97 9.08
CA VAL A 43 -2.96 -4.49 8.25
C VAL A 43 -3.36 -5.82 7.65
N ILE A 44 -3.34 -5.91 6.33
CA ILE A 44 -3.64 -7.13 5.58
C ILE A 44 -2.47 -7.41 4.65
N SER A 45 -2.01 -8.67 4.61
CA SER A 45 -0.98 -9.11 3.67
C SER A 45 -1.48 -10.28 2.85
N SER A 46 -1.23 -10.24 1.55
CA SER A 46 -1.63 -11.27 0.59
C SER A 46 -0.57 -11.42 -0.50
N GLU A 47 -0.54 -12.58 -1.14
CA GLU A 47 0.29 -12.77 -2.33
C GLU A 47 -0.21 -11.90 -3.48
N TYR A 48 0.71 -11.28 -4.22
CA TYR A 48 0.39 -10.48 -5.39
C TYR A 48 -0.09 -11.39 -6.52
N LYS A 49 -1.41 -11.44 -6.68
CA LYS A 49 -2.02 -12.11 -7.83
C LYS A 49 -1.93 -11.17 -9.04
N LYS A 50 -0.96 -11.43 -9.90
CA LYS A 50 -0.92 -10.82 -11.23
C LYS A 50 -2.06 -11.42 -12.04
N THR A 51 -3.14 -10.67 -12.25
CA THR A 51 -4.21 -11.08 -13.17
C THR A 51 -3.60 -11.21 -14.56
N ALA A 52 -3.73 -12.41 -15.15
CA ALA A 52 -3.28 -12.70 -16.51
C ALA A 52 -4.14 -11.97 -17.55
#